data_AF-A0A350M0N5-F1
#
_entry.id   AF-A0A350M0N5-F1
#
_cell.length_a   1.000
_cell.length_b   1.000
_cell.length_c   1.000
_cell.angle_alpha   90.00
_cell.angle_beta   90.00
_cell.angle_gamma   90.00
#
_symmetry.space_group_name_H-M   'P 1'
#
loop_
_entity.id
_entity.type
_entity.pdbx_description
1 polymer ?
#
loop_
_entity_poly.entity_id
_entity_poly.type
_entity_poly.pdbx_seq_one_letter_code
_entity_poly.pdbx_strand_id
1 'polypeptide(L)'
;MKFPIVGKTLLICGIIRMTMQMKLMRFYHVNYIHNYFQNTLGFYGLNHRRIGATVQISWFSSPPGDPRNAWYSPINNWYVGGDSGDGNLYFGRGSRIHGVNNLARAADVIYHEYTHAVIDHIRPLAYREESGAMHEGTADYFSCSILNDPIIGEWVVSNPQGFRNLDNRLRYPDDYVGQVHSDGRIYGGALWDLRKLLGQNIADRIIFEGMKRFPDAPAQIYFLTGLNAIIDADRRLHGFSNHEN
;
A
#
# COMPACT_ATOMS: atom_id res chain seq x y z
N MET A 1 15.51 -15.78 50.88
CA MET A 1 15.72 -14.63 49.97
C MET A 1 14.70 -14.72 48.84
N LYS A 2 13.61 -13.93 48.87
CA LYS A 2 12.63 -13.86 47.78
C LYS A 2 13.05 -12.74 46.82
N PHE A 3 13.49 -13.09 45.61
CA PHE A 3 13.70 -12.12 44.54
C PHE A 3 12.34 -11.60 44.04
N PRO A 4 12.21 -10.31 43.69
CA PRO A 4 10.91 -9.72 43.40
C PRO A 4 10.39 -10.19 42.02
N ILE A 5 9.19 -10.78 42.03
CA ILE A 5 8.41 -11.20 40.84
C ILE A 5 7.92 -9.98 40.02
N VAL A 6 8.11 -8.77 40.54
CA VAL A 6 7.59 -7.49 40.01
C VAL A 6 8.07 -7.21 38.58
N GLY A 7 9.31 -7.56 38.24
CA GLY A 7 9.89 -7.30 36.90
C GLY A 7 9.26 -8.11 35.76
N LYS A 8 8.89 -9.38 36.00
CA LYS A 8 8.26 -10.23 34.97
C LYS A 8 6.82 -9.81 34.70
N THR A 9 6.06 -9.45 35.74
CA THR A 9 4.66 -9.03 35.59
C THR A 9 4.51 -7.70 34.86
N LEU A 10 5.37 -6.71 35.13
CA LEU A 10 5.39 -5.45 34.37
C LEU A 10 5.80 -5.65 32.91
N LEU A 11 6.78 -6.51 32.63
CA LEU A 11 7.19 -6.85 31.27
C LEU A 11 6.05 -7.53 30.49
N ILE A 12 5.37 -8.50 31.11
CA ILE A 12 4.21 -9.19 30.55
C ILE A 12 3.06 -8.20 30.30
N CYS A 13 2.76 -7.32 31.24
CA CYS A 13 1.71 -6.30 31.08
C CYS A 13 2.04 -5.30 29.96
N GLY A 14 3.31 -4.90 29.84
CA GLY A 14 3.80 -4.05 28.75
C GLY A 14 3.70 -4.73 27.37
N ILE A 15 4.07 -6.01 27.28
CA ILE A 15 3.95 -6.81 26.04
C ILE A 15 2.47 -6.99 25.65
N ILE A 16 1.59 -7.28 26.62
CA ILE A 16 0.15 -7.41 26.39
C ILE A 16 -0.45 -6.08 25.90
N ARG A 17 -0.15 -4.96 26.57
CA ARG A 17 -0.64 -3.63 26.21
C ARG A 17 -0.17 -3.20 24.82
N MET A 18 1.10 -3.43 24.50
CA MET A 18 1.67 -3.12 23.18
C MET A 18 1.03 -4.00 22.09
N THR A 19 0.81 -5.28 22.38
CA THR A 19 0.13 -6.21 21.46
C THR A 19 -1.33 -5.82 21.22
N MET A 20 -2.04 -5.35 22.25
CA MET A 20 -3.41 -4.83 22.11
C MET A 20 -3.46 -3.55 21.28
N GLN A 21 -2.56 -2.59 21.51
CA GLN A 21 -2.50 -1.35 20.73
C GLN A 21 -2.24 -1.62 19.25
N MET A 22 -1.33 -2.54 18.92
CA MET A 22 -1.07 -2.93 17.52
C MET A 22 -2.29 -3.60 16.88
N LYS A 23 -2.96 -4.52 17.60
CA LYS A 23 -4.18 -5.17 17.11
C LYS A 23 -5.32 -4.16 16.90
N LEU A 24 -5.43 -3.16 17.76
CA LEU A 24 -6.43 -2.10 17.67
C LEU A 24 -6.16 -1.15 16.49
N MET A 25 -4.93 -0.63 16.36
CA MET A 25 -4.54 0.22 15.24
C MET A 25 -4.78 -0.46 13.91
N ARG A 26 -4.31 -1.70 13.76
CA ARG A 26 -4.53 -2.51 12.58
C ARG A 26 -6.01 -2.75 12.29
N PHE A 27 -6.80 -3.16 13.30
CA PHE A 27 -8.24 -3.37 13.10
C PHE A 27 -8.94 -2.09 12.66
N TYR A 28 -8.62 -0.96 13.30
CA TYR A 28 -9.17 0.34 12.94
C TYR A 28 -8.79 0.73 11.50
N HIS A 29 -7.49 0.71 11.17
CA HIS A 29 -6.99 1.18 9.88
C HIS A 29 -7.38 0.26 8.72
N VAL A 30 -7.36 -1.06 8.88
CA VAL A 30 -7.85 -1.99 7.84
C VAL A 30 -9.34 -1.74 7.56
N ASN A 31 -10.16 -1.54 8.59
CA ASN A 31 -11.57 -1.20 8.39
C ASN A 31 -11.75 0.19 7.79
N TYR A 32 -10.91 1.17 8.18
CA TYR A 32 -10.98 2.53 7.66
C TYR A 32 -10.75 2.55 6.15
N ILE A 33 -9.66 1.94 5.66
CA ILE A 33 -9.38 1.89 4.22
C ILE A 33 -10.39 1.03 3.47
N HIS A 34 -10.84 -0.09 4.04
CA HIS A 34 -11.92 -0.90 3.47
C HIS A 34 -13.18 -0.04 3.24
N ASN A 35 -13.58 0.72 4.26
CA ASN A 35 -14.72 1.63 4.20
C ASN A 35 -14.48 2.80 3.24
N TYR A 36 -13.25 3.28 3.10
CA TYR A 36 -12.91 4.31 2.10
C TYR A 36 -13.19 3.82 0.69
N PHE A 37 -12.69 2.64 0.34
CA PHE A 37 -12.95 2.04 -0.97
C PHE A 37 -14.45 1.77 -1.20
N GLN A 38 -15.20 1.34 -0.18
CA GLN A 38 -16.64 1.15 -0.29
C GLN A 38 -17.42 2.47 -0.42
N ASN A 39 -17.29 3.35 0.56
CA ASN A 39 -18.17 4.50 0.73
C ASN A 39 -17.77 5.65 -0.20
N THR A 40 -16.47 5.82 -0.45
CA THR A 40 -15.97 6.87 -1.34
C THR A 40 -15.91 6.37 -2.78
N LEU A 41 -15.44 5.13 -3.01
CA LEU A 41 -15.17 4.62 -4.36
C LEU A 41 -16.18 3.58 -4.86
N GLY A 42 -17.17 3.19 -4.06
CA GLY A 42 -18.22 2.24 -4.47
C GLY A 42 -17.69 0.82 -4.70
N PHE A 43 -16.54 0.47 -4.11
CA PHE A 43 -15.89 -0.81 -4.30
C PHE A 43 -16.24 -1.80 -3.19
N TYR A 44 -17.00 -2.83 -3.56
CA TYR A 44 -17.42 -3.92 -2.66
C TYR A 44 -16.70 -5.25 -2.96
N GLY A 45 -15.70 -5.22 -3.84
CA GLY A 45 -15.06 -6.43 -4.38
C GLY A 45 -14.45 -7.32 -3.30
N LEU A 46 -13.98 -6.75 -2.19
CA LEU A 46 -13.34 -7.49 -1.10
C LEU A 46 -14.32 -7.96 0.00
N ASN A 47 -15.63 -7.71 -0.13
CA ASN A 47 -16.62 -8.02 0.92
C ASN A 47 -16.90 -9.51 1.10
N HIS A 48 -16.63 -10.30 0.06
CA HIS A 48 -16.87 -11.74 0.06
C HIS A 48 -15.88 -12.50 0.97
N ARG A 49 -14.82 -11.84 1.46
CA ARG A 49 -13.83 -12.45 2.32
C ARG A 49 -13.36 -11.51 3.42
N ARG A 50 -12.83 -12.10 4.50
CA ARG A 50 -12.07 -11.36 5.50
C ARG A 50 -10.62 -11.27 5.06
N ILE A 51 -10.06 -10.06 5.05
CA ILE A 51 -8.61 -9.86 4.92
C ILE A 51 -8.01 -9.97 6.32
N GLY A 52 -7.32 -11.08 6.56
CA GLY A 52 -6.54 -11.28 7.78
C GLY A 52 -5.35 -10.32 7.78
N ALA A 53 -4.96 -9.87 8.98
CA ALA A 53 -3.81 -9.00 9.14
C ALA A 53 -2.96 -9.51 10.31
N THR A 54 -1.82 -10.12 10.00
CA THR A 54 -0.91 -10.72 10.98
C THR A 54 0.17 -9.73 11.38
N VAL A 55 0.45 -9.63 12.68
CA VAL A 55 1.43 -8.67 13.22
C VAL A 55 2.54 -9.41 13.96
N GLN A 56 3.61 -8.69 14.24
CA GLN A 56 4.80 -9.21 14.90
C GLN A 56 5.53 -10.30 14.10
N ILE A 57 5.49 -10.21 12.78
CA ILE A 57 6.25 -11.11 11.92
C ILE A 57 7.75 -10.97 12.22
N SER A 58 8.43 -12.12 12.19
CA SER A 58 9.87 -12.22 12.31
C SER A 58 10.39 -13.46 11.60
N TRP A 59 11.71 -13.60 11.54
CA TRP A 59 12.36 -14.78 10.96
C TRP A 59 11.90 -16.11 11.59
N PHE A 60 11.37 -16.08 12.81
CA PHE A 60 10.92 -17.24 13.58
C PHE A 60 9.40 -17.31 13.77
N SER A 61 8.62 -16.42 13.12
CA SER A 61 7.16 -16.52 13.16
C SER A 61 6.65 -17.60 12.20
N SER A 62 5.34 -17.87 12.26
CA SER A 62 4.65 -18.71 11.28
C SER A 62 3.49 -17.91 10.68
N PRO A 63 3.54 -17.52 9.40
CA PRO A 63 4.67 -17.73 8.48
C PRO A 63 5.92 -16.92 8.89
N PRO A 64 7.14 -17.38 8.52
CA PRO A 64 8.36 -16.61 8.72
C PRO A 64 8.42 -15.46 7.72
N GLY A 65 9.05 -14.35 8.10
CA GLY A 65 9.28 -13.22 7.22
C GLY A 65 10.26 -12.20 7.80
N ASP A 66 10.77 -11.30 6.96
CA ASP A 66 11.66 -10.24 7.43
C ASP A 66 10.91 -9.35 8.43
N PRO A 67 11.36 -9.21 9.69
CA PRO A 67 10.73 -8.34 10.66
C PRO A 67 10.76 -6.86 10.26
N ARG A 68 11.55 -6.48 9.25
CA ARG A 68 11.66 -5.11 8.72
C ARG A 68 10.70 -4.86 7.55
N ASN A 69 9.93 -5.86 7.14
CA ASN A 69 9.06 -5.76 5.98
C ASN A 69 7.57 -5.87 6.34
N ALA A 70 6.72 -5.35 5.46
CA ALA A 70 5.30 -5.64 5.41
C ALA A 70 4.96 -6.13 4.00
N TRP A 71 3.90 -6.93 3.88
CA TRP A 71 3.46 -7.39 2.56
C TRP A 71 1.99 -7.81 2.56
N TYR A 72 1.33 -7.63 1.42
CA TYR A 72 0.17 -8.39 1.00
C TYR A 72 0.61 -9.70 0.33
N SER A 73 -0.05 -10.80 0.71
CA SER A 73 0.19 -12.15 0.18
C SER A 73 -0.85 -12.44 -0.93
N PRO A 74 -0.51 -12.28 -2.23
CA PRO A 74 -1.50 -12.26 -3.30
C PRO A 74 -2.14 -13.63 -3.55
N ILE A 75 -3.47 -13.66 -3.78
CA ILE A 75 -4.23 -14.91 -3.95
C ILE A 75 -3.87 -15.57 -5.27
N ASN A 76 -3.79 -14.77 -6.32
CA ASN A 76 -3.36 -15.23 -7.63
C ASN A 76 -1.86 -14.97 -7.69
N ASN A 77 -1.03 -15.99 -7.90
CA ASN A 77 0.43 -15.81 -8.05
C ASN A 77 0.90 -15.97 -9.50
N TRP A 78 0.15 -15.40 -10.43
CA TRP A 78 0.59 -15.24 -11.81
C TRP A 78 1.74 -14.20 -11.95
N TYR A 79 2.13 -13.58 -10.84
CA TYR A 79 2.90 -12.34 -10.74
C TYR A 79 4.41 -12.54 -10.56
N VAL A 80 4.82 -13.57 -9.81
CA VAL A 80 6.23 -13.81 -9.43
C VAL A 80 6.69 -15.26 -9.66
N GLY A 81 5.85 -16.10 -10.28
CA GLY A 81 6.20 -17.50 -10.59
C GLY A 81 6.30 -18.41 -9.35
N GLY A 82 5.57 -18.09 -8.29
CA GLY A 82 5.53 -18.87 -7.04
C GLY A 82 4.13 -19.38 -6.69
N ASP A 83 3.99 -19.95 -5.49
CA ASP A 83 2.71 -20.46 -4.98
C ASP A 83 1.72 -19.33 -4.68
N SER A 84 0.43 -19.54 -4.96
CA SER A 84 -0.66 -18.67 -4.51
C SER A 84 -0.58 -18.39 -3.02
N GLY A 85 -0.68 -17.12 -2.66
CA GLY A 85 -0.80 -16.64 -1.28
C GLY A 85 -2.22 -16.80 -0.74
N ASP A 86 -2.42 -16.30 0.47
CA ASP A 86 -3.67 -16.43 1.23
C ASP A 86 -4.55 -15.18 1.18
N GLY A 87 -4.13 -14.10 0.51
CA GLY A 87 -4.82 -12.81 0.42
C GLY A 87 -4.85 -12.04 1.74
N ASN A 88 -3.87 -12.27 2.62
CA ASN A 88 -3.76 -11.61 3.91
C ASN A 88 -2.60 -10.61 3.95
N LEU A 89 -2.65 -9.70 4.93
CA LEU A 89 -1.64 -8.69 5.21
C LEU A 89 -0.72 -9.16 6.32
N TYR A 90 0.56 -8.86 6.19
CA TYR A 90 1.59 -9.30 7.13
C TYR A 90 2.49 -8.12 7.50
N PHE A 91 2.69 -7.91 8.80
CA PHE A 91 3.43 -6.77 9.31
C PHE A 91 4.56 -7.21 10.24
N GLY A 92 5.78 -6.91 9.81
CA GLY A 92 7.02 -7.10 10.56
C GLY A 92 7.01 -6.38 11.90
N ARG A 93 7.64 -7.00 12.90
CA ARG A 93 7.74 -6.42 14.25
C ARG A 93 8.65 -5.19 14.35
N GLY A 94 9.35 -4.85 13.28
CA GLY A 94 10.46 -3.90 13.23
C GLY A 94 11.78 -4.50 13.71
N SER A 95 12.83 -3.71 13.66
CA SER A 95 14.17 -4.05 14.12
C SER A 95 14.86 -2.84 14.72
N ARG A 96 15.03 -2.83 16.06
CA ARG A 96 15.71 -1.74 16.78
C ARG A 96 17.13 -1.50 16.27
N ILE A 97 17.86 -2.57 15.97
CA ILE A 97 19.25 -2.48 15.48
C ILE A 97 19.36 -1.91 14.06
N HIS A 98 18.28 -1.96 13.26
CA HIS A 98 18.24 -1.37 11.91
C HIS A 98 17.42 -0.07 11.88
N GLY A 99 17.01 0.47 13.02
CA GLY A 99 16.18 1.69 13.08
C GLY A 99 14.78 1.53 12.49
N VAL A 100 14.25 0.31 12.42
CA VAL A 100 12.92 0.04 11.84
C VAL A 100 11.90 -0.14 12.96
N ASN A 101 10.91 0.75 13.02
CA ASN A 101 9.78 0.64 13.93
C ASN A 101 8.82 -0.46 13.48
N ASN A 102 7.89 -0.82 14.37
CA ASN A 102 6.89 -1.83 14.06
C ASN A 102 5.95 -1.34 12.95
N LEU A 103 5.89 -2.08 11.84
CA LEU A 103 5.18 -1.67 10.64
C LEU A 103 3.65 -1.70 10.82
N ALA A 104 3.14 -2.50 11.75
CA ALA A 104 1.70 -2.53 12.08
C ALA A 104 1.22 -1.28 12.83
N ARG A 105 2.10 -0.31 13.10
CA ARG A 105 1.77 0.97 13.75
C ARG A 105 1.75 2.14 12.76
N ALA A 106 2.07 1.90 11.50
CA ALA A 106 2.17 2.91 10.46
C ALA A 106 0.92 2.78 9.55
N ALA A 107 0.04 3.78 9.60
CA ALA A 107 -1.26 3.73 8.90
C ALA A 107 -1.07 3.70 7.38
N ASP A 108 -0.12 4.51 6.91
CA ASP A 108 0.39 4.58 5.55
C ASP A 108 0.86 3.21 5.01
N VAL A 109 1.61 2.44 5.82
CA VAL A 109 2.01 1.07 5.44
C VAL A 109 0.80 0.15 5.38
N ILE A 110 -0.11 0.21 6.37
CA ILE A 110 -1.32 -0.61 6.36
C ILE A 110 -2.17 -0.32 5.12
N TYR A 111 -2.29 0.95 4.75
CA TYR A 111 -3.07 1.40 3.59
C TYR A 111 -2.43 0.99 2.26
N HIS A 112 -1.11 1.09 2.17
CA HIS A 112 -0.33 0.60 1.04
C HIS A 112 -0.59 -0.91 0.82
N GLU A 113 -0.38 -1.73 1.86
CA GLU A 113 -0.56 -3.18 1.74
C GLU A 113 -2.01 -3.57 1.42
N TYR A 114 -2.98 -2.86 2.01
CA TYR A 114 -4.38 -3.11 1.69
C TYR A 114 -4.72 -2.74 0.24
N THR A 115 -4.08 -1.71 -0.31
CA THR A 115 -4.30 -1.30 -1.70
C THR A 115 -3.79 -2.36 -2.68
N HIS A 116 -2.74 -3.12 -2.37
CA HIS A 116 -2.38 -4.29 -3.16
C HIS A 116 -3.51 -5.32 -3.26
N ALA A 117 -4.24 -5.57 -2.16
CA ALA A 117 -5.40 -6.47 -2.20
C ALA A 117 -6.53 -5.94 -3.11
N VAL A 118 -6.70 -4.62 -3.17
CA VAL A 118 -7.65 -3.98 -4.09
C VAL A 118 -7.21 -4.16 -5.54
N ILE A 119 -5.93 -3.94 -5.83
CA ILE A 119 -5.39 -4.09 -7.19
C ILE A 119 -5.48 -5.54 -7.64
N ASP A 120 -5.04 -6.50 -6.82
CA ASP A 120 -5.12 -7.95 -7.09
C ASP A 120 -6.56 -8.41 -7.35
N HIS A 121 -7.55 -7.81 -6.68
CA HIS A 121 -8.96 -8.11 -6.93
C HIS A 121 -9.50 -7.48 -8.22
N ILE A 122 -9.11 -6.24 -8.53
CA ILE A 122 -9.64 -5.51 -9.69
C ILE A 122 -9.01 -6.02 -10.97
N ARG A 123 -7.68 -5.94 -11.06
CA ARG A 123 -6.88 -6.30 -12.22
C ARG A 123 -5.49 -6.73 -11.78
N PRO A 124 -5.15 -8.01 -11.90
CA PRO A 124 -3.81 -8.47 -11.65
C PRO A 124 -2.78 -7.76 -12.54
N LEU A 125 -1.91 -6.93 -11.96
CA LEU A 125 -0.79 -6.31 -12.67
C LEU A 125 0.48 -7.10 -12.47
N ALA A 126 1.16 -7.51 -13.54
CA ALA A 126 2.46 -8.16 -13.42
C ALA A 126 3.40 -7.36 -12.51
N TYR A 127 4.08 -8.02 -11.56
CA TYR A 127 4.89 -7.34 -10.56
C TYR A 127 6.35 -7.21 -10.99
N ARG A 128 6.57 -6.54 -12.13
CA ARG A 128 7.90 -6.33 -12.72
C ARG A 128 7.92 -5.08 -13.60
N GLU A 129 9.09 -4.48 -13.75
CA GLU A 129 9.30 -3.32 -14.62
C GLU A 129 8.23 -2.23 -14.36
N GLU A 130 7.72 -1.59 -15.42
CA GLU A 130 6.71 -0.53 -15.31
C GLU A 130 5.38 -0.99 -14.71
N SER A 131 4.88 -2.19 -15.01
CA SER A 131 3.62 -2.70 -14.43
C SER A 131 3.73 -2.93 -12.92
N GLY A 132 4.88 -3.42 -12.43
CA GLY A 132 5.17 -3.51 -11.01
C GLY A 132 5.33 -2.13 -10.36
N ALA A 133 5.98 -1.20 -11.06
CA ALA A 133 6.09 0.18 -10.62
C ALA A 133 4.72 0.87 -10.53
N MET A 134 3.81 0.61 -11.48
CA MET A 134 2.42 1.08 -11.41
C MET A 134 1.67 0.46 -10.23
N HIS A 135 1.91 -0.83 -9.93
CA HIS A 135 1.32 -1.50 -8.77
C HIS A 135 1.74 -0.81 -7.45
N GLU A 136 3.05 -0.61 -7.26
CA GLU A 136 3.62 0.09 -6.11
C GLU A 136 3.16 1.55 -6.01
N GLY A 137 3.26 2.30 -7.12
CA GLY A 137 2.89 3.71 -7.17
C GLY A 137 1.41 3.95 -6.90
N THR A 138 0.54 3.03 -7.32
CA THR A 138 -0.90 3.09 -7.01
C THR A 138 -1.17 2.79 -5.54
N ALA A 139 -0.44 1.83 -4.95
CA ALA A 139 -0.54 1.51 -3.53
C ALA A 139 -0.08 2.69 -2.65
N ASP A 140 1.04 3.33 -2.99
CA ASP A 140 1.48 4.58 -2.37
C ASP A 140 0.42 5.69 -2.56
N TYR A 141 -0.11 5.86 -3.77
CA TYR A 141 -1.08 6.94 -4.07
C TYR A 141 -2.31 6.89 -3.16
N PHE A 142 -3.00 5.75 -3.06
CA PHE A 142 -4.21 5.68 -2.22
C PHE A 142 -3.88 5.84 -0.74
N SER A 143 -2.74 5.30 -0.29
CA SER A 143 -2.25 5.52 1.06
C SER A 143 -2.06 7.02 1.36
N CYS A 144 -1.28 7.70 0.53
CA CYS A 144 -1.01 9.13 0.63
C CYS A 144 -2.27 9.99 0.50
N SER A 145 -3.16 9.64 -0.45
CA SER A 145 -4.40 10.40 -0.70
C SER A 145 -5.31 10.37 0.52
N ILE A 146 -5.55 9.18 1.09
CA ILE A 146 -6.41 8.97 2.26
C ILE A 146 -5.87 9.72 3.48
N LEU A 147 -4.55 9.71 3.70
CA LEU A 147 -3.91 10.41 4.81
C LEU A 147 -3.69 11.89 4.55
N ASN A 148 -3.86 12.33 3.30
CA ASN A 148 -3.49 13.67 2.84
C ASN A 148 -2.04 14.03 3.19
N ASP A 149 -1.14 13.07 3.00
CA ASP A 149 0.30 13.15 3.26
C ASP A 149 1.04 12.46 2.11
N PRO A 150 1.95 13.15 1.38
CA PRO A 150 2.65 12.52 0.26
C PRO A 150 3.79 11.58 0.70
N ILE A 151 4.10 11.49 1.99
CA ILE A 151 5.21 10.71 2.52
C ILE A 151 4.74 9.31 2.94
N ILE A 152 5.57 8.30 2.64
CA ILE A 152 5.38 6.91 3.05
C ILE A 152 6.53 6.49 3.94
N GLY A 153 6.21 6.00 5.13
CA GLY A 153 7.08 5.25 6.04
C GLY A 153 7.84 6.11 7.03
N GLU A 154 7.52 7.39 7.18
CA GLU A 154 8.22 8.33 8.06
C GLU A 154 8.26 7.85 9.52
N TRP A 155 7.14 7.29 10.00
CA TRP A 155 7.13 6.62 11.30
C TRP A 155 8.01 5.38 11.33
N VAL A 156 8.01 4.57 10.28
CA VAL A 156 8.74 3.30 10.22
C VAL A 156 10.24 3.52 10.35
N VAL A 157 10.79 4.53 9.68
CA VAL A 157 12.23 4.85 9.71
C VAL A 157 12.60 5.96 10.71
N SER A 158 11.65 6.49 11.45
CA SER A 158 11.86 7.65 12.34
C SER A 158 12.53 8.82 11.62
N ASN A 159 12.14 9.04 10.36
CA ASN A 159 12.73 10.05 9.49
C ASN A 159 11.59 10.77 8.76
N PRO A 160 11.47 12.11 8.87
CA PRO A 160 10.42 12.87 8.20
C PRO A 160 10.45 12.80 6.66
N GLN A 161 11.51 12.30 6.04
CA GLN A 161 11.55 12.04 4.59
C GLN A 161 10.91 10.70 4.19
N GLY A 162 10.64 9.81 5.14
CA GLY A 162 10.10 8.47 4.89
C GLY A 162 11.01 7.59 4.02
N PHE A 163 10.44 6.48 3.55
CA PHE A 163 11.01 5.66 2.47
C PHE A 163 10.86 6.35 1.12
N ARG A 164 9.68 6.93 0.89
CA ARG A 164 9.26 7.48 -0.39
C ARG A 164 8.41 8.73 -0.17
N ASN A 165 8.42 9.60 -1.18
CA ASN A 165 7.63 10.81 -1.23
C ASN A 165 7.05 10.95 -2.64
N LEU A 166 5.73 11.07 -2.74
CA LEU A 166 5.01 11.28 -4.01
C LEU A 166 5.03 12.74 -4.47
N ASP A 167 5.32 13.69 -3.59
CA ASP A 167 5.63 15.07 -3.98
C ASP A 167 7.11 15.16 -4.39
N ASN A 168 7.38 14.71 -5.61
CA ASN A 168 8.73 14.60 -6.17
C ASN A 168 8.80 15.16 -7.61
N ARG A 169 9.97 15.07 -8.24
CA ARG A 169 10.20 15.55 -9.62
C ARG A 169 10.77 14.48 -10.54
N LEU A 170 10.57 13.20 -10.19
CA LEU A 170 11.09 12.08 -10.97
C LEU A 170 10.35 11.99 -12.30
N ARG A 171 11.08 11.65 -13.37
CA ARG A 171 10.57 11.62 -14.74
C ARG A 171 10.97 10.34 -15.43
N TYR A 172 10.05 9.81 -16.23
CA TYR A 172 10.38 8.75 -17.19
C TYR A 172 10.81 9.39 -18.52
N PRO A 173 11.85 8.85 -19.20
CA PRO A 173 12.67 7.70 -18.81
C PRO A 173 13.87 8.04 -17.92
N ASP A 174 14.16 9.32 -17.68
CA ASP A 174 15.43 9.79 -17.08
C ASP A 174 15.75 9.17 -15.70
N ASP A 175 14.74 8.97 -14.86
CA ASP A 175 14.87 8.46 -13.49
C ASP A 175 14.49 6.98 -13.34
N TYR A 176 14.21 6.27 -14.45
CA TYR A 176 13.84 4.86 -14.41
C TYR A 176 15.06 3.96 -14.16
N VAL A 177 15.01 3.13 -13.11
CA VAL A 177 16.13 2.29 -12.65
C VAL A 177 15.86 0.79 -12.65
N GLY A 178 14.66 0.36 -13.05
CA GLY A 178 14.28 -1.05 -13.12
C GLY A 178 13.97 -1.68 -11.76
N GLN A 179 13.63 -0.88 -10.75
CA GLN A 179 13.23 -1.33 -9.42
C GLN A 179 11.84 -0.79 -9.10
N VAL A 180 10.86 -1.67 -8.96
CA VAL A 180 9.43 -1.33 -8.90
C VAL A 180 9.06 -0.32 -7.82
N HIS A 181 9.68 -0.36 -6.64
CA HIS A 181 9.42 0.60 -5.56
C HIS A 181 10.04 1.98 -5.83
N SER A 182 11.17 2.02 -6.54
CA SER A 182 11.87 3.25 -6.91
C SER A 182 11.15 3.91 -8.09
N ASP A 183 10.87 3.13 -9.12
CA ASP A 183 10.18 3.56 -10.34
C ASP A 183 8.70 3.87 -10.06
N GLY A 184 8.09 3.22 -9.07
CA GLY A 184 6.72 3.49 -8.65
C GLY A 184 6.52 4.92 -8.15
N ARG A 185 7.58 5.60 -7.73
CA ARG A 185 7.54 7.03 -7.36
C ARG A 185 7.33 7.95 -8.56
N ILE A 186 7.69 7.52 -9.77
CA ILE A 186 7.41 8.26 -11.01
C ILE A 186 5.90 8.23 -11.27
N TYR A 187 5.33 7.02 -11.31
CA TYR A 187 3.90 6.85 -11.57
C TYR A 187 3.04 7.43 -10.43
N GLY A 188 3.31 7.06 -9.18
CA GLY A 188 2.61 7.58 -8.01
C GLY A 188 2.77 9.09 -7.83
N GLY A 189 3.92 9.67 -8.21
CA GLY A 189 4.13 11.12 -8.22
C GLY A 189 3.22 11.83 -9.23
N ALA A 190 3.11 11.29 -10.45
CA ALA A 190 2.17 11.82 -11.44
C ALA A 190 0.70 11.73 -10.97
N LEU A 191 0.31 10.65 -10.28
CA LEU A 191 -1.02 10.53 -9.67
C LEU A 191 -1.24 11.58 -8.57
N TRP A 192 -0.22 11.83 -7.74
CA TRP A 192 -0.27 12.87 -6.71
C TRP A 192 -0.39 14.29 -7.29
N ASP A 193 0.32 14.57 -8.38
CA ASP A 193 0.18 15.83 -9.12
C ASP A 193 -1.23 15.99 -9.68
N LEU A 194 -1.81 14.96 -10.28
CA LEU A 194 -3.20 14.95 -10.74
C LEU A 194 -4.17 15.25 -9.58
N ARG A 195 -3.93 14.67 -8.40
CA ARG A 195 -4.70 14.97 -7.18
C ARG A 195 -4.59 16.41 -6.73
N LYS A 196 -3.39 17.01 -6.79
CA LYS A 196 -3.21 18.44 -6.47
C LYS A 196 -3.99 19.33 -7.43
N LEU A 197 -4.09 18.94 -8.71
CA LEU A 197 -4.82 19.69 -9.73
C LEU A 197 -6.34 19.56 -9.61
N LEU A 198 -6.86 18.34 -9.43
CA LEU A 198 -8.31 18.06 -9.48
C LEU A 198 -8.98 18.00 -8.10
N GLY A 199 -8.18 17.92 -7.03
CA GLY A 199 -8.64 17.59 -5.70
C GLY A 199 -8.85 16.09 -5.50
N GLN A 200 -8.82 15.67 -4.23
CA GLN A 200 -8.89 14.26 -3.82
C GLN A 200 -10.05 13.48 -4.42
N ASN A 201 -11.28 13.98 -4.29
CA ASN A 201 -12.46 13.21 -4.64
C ASN A 201 -12.53 12.87 -6.14
N ILE A 202 -12.12 13.81 -7.00
CA ILE A 202 -12.12 13.62 -8.45
C ILE A 202 -10.95 12.71 -8.85
N ALA A 203 -9.74 12.99 -8.37
CA ALA A 203 -8.56 12.22 -8.73
C ALA A 203 -8.67 10.76 -8.27
N ASP A 204 -9.05 10.51 -7.01
CA ASP A 204 -9.22 9.15 -6.49
C ASP A 204 -10.24 8.35 -7.29
N ARG A 205 -11.35 8.99 -7.71
CA ARG A 205 -12.38 8.35 -8.54
C ARG A 205 -11.83 8.01 -9.92
N ILE A 206 -11.20 8.95 -10.61
CA ILE A 206 -10.67 8.74 -11.97
C ILE A 206 -9.58 7.66 -11.95
N ILE A 207 -8.66 7.72 -10.99
CA ILE A 207 -7.57 6.74 -10.85
C ILE A 207 -8.14 5.36 -10.56
N PHE A 208 -9.07 5.25 -9.62
CA PHE A 208 -9.74 4.00 -9.29
C PHE A 208 -10.47 3.38 -10.48
N GLU A 209 -11.22 4.20 -11.24
CA GLU A 209 -11.87 3.73 -12.46
C GLU A 209 -10.85 3.37 -13.56
N GLY A 210 -9.75 4.12 -13.66
CA GLY A 210 -8.65 3.86 -14.58
C GLY A 210 -8.08 2.46 -14.40
N MET A 211 -7.80 2.05 -13.16
CA MET A 211 -7.27 0.73 -12.82
C MET A 211 -8.09 -0.44 -13.40
N LYS A 212 -9.42 -0.30 -13.45
CA LYS A 212 -10.32 -1.36 -13.95
C LYS A 212 -10.15 -1.65 -15.45
N ARG A 213 -9.48 -0.75 -16.17
CA ARG A 213 -9.25 -0.79 -17.62
C ARG A 213 -7.89 -1.38 -17.99
N PHE A 214 -7.05 -1.70 -17.01
CA PHE A 214 -5.78 -2.35 -17.29
C PHE A 214 -6.00 -3.74 -17.92
N PRO A 215 -5.19 -4.12 -18.92
CA PRO A 215 -5.09 -5.51 -19.35
C PRO A 215 -4.78 -6.43 -18.17
N ASP A 216 -5.37 -7.63 -18.15
CA ASP A 216 -5.04 -8.64 -17.14
C ASP A 216 -3.58 -9.16 -17.32
N ALA A 217 -2.90 -9.49 -16.21
CA ALA A 217 -1.64 -10.24 -16.25
C ALA A 217 -1.81 -11.57 -17.05
N PRO A 218 -0.77 -12.11 -17.73
CA PRO A 218 0.67 -11.81 -17.64
C PRO A 218 1.15 -10.55 -18.33
N ALA A 219 0.28 -9.83 -19.05
CA ALA A 219 0.72 -8.74 -19.90
C ALA A 219 1.54 -7.71 -19.12
N GLN A 220 2.75 -7.44 -19.61
CA GLN A 220 3.49 -6.25 -19.18
C GLN A 220 2.72 -5.04 -19.70
N ILE A 221 2.46 -4.08 -18.82
CA ILE A 221 1.91 -2.78 -19.20
C ILE A 221 2.90 -1.68 -18.85
N TYR A 222 2.78 -0.56 -19.56
CA TYR A 222 3.69 0.57 -19.48
C TYR A 222 2.98 1.77 -18.84
N PHE A 223 3.73 2.74 -18.35
CA PHE A 223 3.19 3.97 -17.76
C PHE A 223 2.22 4.69 -18.71
N LEU A 224 2.48 4.64 -20.02
CA LEU A 224 1.57 5.18 -21.03
C LEU A 224 0.20 4.47 -21.05
N THR A 225 0.16 3.16 -20.81
CA THR A 225 -1.10 2.41 -20.63
C THR A 225 -1.85 2.92 -19.40
N GLY A 226 -1.12 3.17 -18.30
CA GLY A 226 -1.65 3.78 -17.08
C GLY A 226 -2.31 5.13 -17.33
N LEU A 227 -1.58 6.04 -17.98
CA LEU A 227 -2.06 7.37 -18.35
C LEU A 227 -3.31 7.30 -19.23
N ASN A 228 -3.29 6.49 -20.30
CA ASN A 228 -4.42 6.37 -21.21
C ASN A 228 -5.68 5.84 -20.50
N ALA A 229 -5.52 4.92 -19.53
CA ALA A 229 -6.63 4.42 -18.75
C ALA A 229 -7.26 5.49 -17.85
N ILE A 230 -6.43 6.38 -17.28
CA ILE A 230 -6.89 7.53 -16.47
C ILE A 230 -7.63 8.55 -17.37
N ILE A 231 -7.10 8.85 -18.55
CA ILE A 231 -7.76 9.74 -19.52
C ILE A 231 -9.12 9.17 -19.95
N ASP A 232 -9.19 7.87 -20.26
CA ASP A 232 -10.45 7.20 -20.60
C ASP A 232 -11.42 7.12 -19.41
N ALA A 233 -10.91 7.06 -18.18
CA ALA A 233 -11.73 7.17 -16.97
C ALA A 233 -12.33 8.57 -16.82
N ASP A 234 -11.52 9.63 -16.96
CA ASP A 234 -12.00 11.01 -16.91
C ASP A 234 -13.04 11.28 -18.01
N ARG A 235 -12.76 10.83 -19.24
CA ARG A 235 -13.71 10.94 -20.36
C ARG A 235 -15.09 10.40 -20.01
N ARG A 236 -15.16 9.21 -19.41
CA ARG A 236 -16.44 8.55 -19.12
C ARG A 236 -17.17 9.16 -17.94
N LEU A 237 -16.44 9.65 -16.94
CA LEU A 237 -17.04 10.23 -15.74
C LEU A 237 -17.43 11.69 -15.93
N HIS A 238 -16.67 12.43 -16.73
CA HIS A 238 -16.70 13.88 -16.77
C HIS A 238 -16.75 14.46 -18.19
N GLY A 239 -16.81 13.63 -19.24
CA GLY A 239 -16.91 14.11 -20.62
C GLY A 239 -15.66 14.85 -21.10
N PHE A 240 -14.48 14.53 -20.54
CA PHE A 240 -13.25 15.31 -20.66
C PHE A 240 -13.35 16.70 -20.04
N SER A 241 -14.00 16.94 -18.90
CA SER A 241 -13.98 18.31 -18.33
C SER A 241 -12.64 18.68 -17.67
N ASN A 242 -11.72 17.71 -17.50
CA ASN A 242 -10.52 17.85 -16.66
C ASN A 242 -9.20 17.67 -17.46
N HIS A 243 -9.11 18.27 -18.66
CA HIS A 243 -7.87 18.34 -19.43
C HIS A 243 -7.14 19.66 -19.19
N GLU A 244 -5.80 19.64 -19.26
CA GLU A 244 -5.03 20.88 -19.38
C GLU A 244 -5.32 21.54 -20.73
N ASN A 245 -5.45 22.88 -20.73
CA ASN A 245 -5.48 23.70 -21.94
C ASN A 245 -4.11 23.77 -22.60
#